data_AF-A0A0P6VYQ6-F1
#
_entry.id   AF-A0A0P6VYQ6-F1
#
_cell.length_a   1.000
_cell.length_b   1.000
_cell.length_c   1.000
_cell.angle_alpha   90.00
_cell.angle_beta   90.00
_cell.angle_gamma   90.00
#
_symmetry.space_group_name_H-M   'P 1'
#
loop_
_entity.id
_entity.type
_entity.pdbx_description
1 polymer ?
#
loop_
_entity_poly.entity_id
_entity_poly.type
_entity_poly.pdbx_seq_one_letter_code
_entity_poly.pdbx_strand_id
1 'polypeptide(L)'
;MIKMFTTQLTGLFKRIYDKQEFEIEDGARLLAQAAIGQGSIYIKGYREMEAVTAEALFGAEPLPSAKRYESSTELTEADRVLIVTRYSTDEEAVAFAKKLSADGVPFVAVSGLVEGDENLLDIADIHLDTKVIKGMLPGDEIGERVSFPSSMAALYLYYALGFVIREMLEEYEE
;
A
#
# COMPACT_ATOMS: atom_id res chain seq x y z
N MET A 1 -14.19 18.27 -17.76
CA MET A 1 -14.07 17.03 -16.95
C MET A 1 -12.67 16.84 -16.38
N ILE A 2 -11.60 16.89 -17.19
CA ILE A 2 -10.21 16.74 -16.70
C ILE A 2 -9.85 17.71 -15.55
N LYS A 3 -10.17 19.01 -15.65
CA LYS A 3 -9.94 19.97 -14.55
C LYS A 3 -10.57 19.51 -13.22
N MET A 4 -11.79 18.99 -13.27
CA MET A 4 -12.49 18.49 -12.09
C MET A 4 -11.83 17.22 -11.54
N PHE A 5 -11.42 16.30 -12.42
CA PHE A 5 -10.66 15.11 -12.03
C PHE A 5 -9.37 15.48 -11.31
N THR A 6 -8.57 16.39 -11.87
CA THR A 6 -7.34 16.88 -11.27
C THR A 6 -7.59 17.51 -9.90
N THR A 7 -8.59 18.39 -9.76
CA THR A 7 -8.94 18.99 -8.47
C THR A 7 -9.31 17.93 -7.43
N GLN A 8 -10.09 16.92 -7.81
CA GLN A 8 -10.49 15.84 -6.92
C GLN A 8 -9.29 14.95 -6.52
N LEU A 9 -8.38 14.62 -7.45
CA LEU A 9 -7.15 13.88 -7.15
C LEU A 9 -6.23 14.64 -6.19
N THR A 10 -6.03 15.94 -6.40
CA THR A 10 -5.25 16.77 -5.48
C THR A 10 -5.87 16.76 -4.08
N GLY A 11 -7.20 16.86 -3.98
CA GLY A 11 -7.91 16.76 -2.71
C GLY A 11 -7.80 15.38 -2.06
N LEU A 12 -7.75 14.30 -2.87
CA LEU A 12 -7.54 12.94 -2.40
C LEU A 12 -6.15 12.77 -1.78
N PHE A 13 -5.08 13.14 -2.49
CA PHE A 13 -3.71 12.99 -1.98
C PHE A 13 -3.47 13.83 -0.73
N LYS A 14 -3.97 15.07 -0.70
CA LYS A 14 -3.91 15.90 0.49
C LYS A 14 -4.61 15.22 1.69
N ARG A 15 -5.81 14.67 1.47
CA ARG A 15 -6.55 13.98 2.52
C ARG A 15 -5.84 12.72 3.02
N ILE A 16 -5.19 11.96 2.14
CA ILE A 16 -4.39 10.80 2.53
C ILE A 16 -3.27 11.25 3.47
N TYR A 17 -2.44 12.21 3.04
CA TYR A 17 -1.33 12.71 3.86
C TYR A 17 -1.77 13.32 5.18
N ASP A 18 -2.68 14.31 5.16
CA ASP A 18 -3.14 15.02 6.36
C ASP A 18 -3.78 14.10 7.41
N LYS A 19 -4.18 12.88 7.05
CA LYS A 19 -4.85 11.92 7.93
C LYS A 19 -3.98 10.75 8.35
N GLN A 20 -2.85 10.54 7.69
CA GLN A 20 -2.06 9.31 7.83
C GLN A 20 -0.56 9.57 7.85
N GLU A 21 -0.12 10.80 8.17
CA GLU A 21 1.30 11.14 8.20
C GLU A 21 2.08 10.21 9.14
N PHE A 22 1.57 9.98 10.36
CA PHE A 22 2.20 9.08 11.34
C PHE A 22 2.18 7.62 10.87
N GLU A 23 1.04 7.14 10.35
CA GLU A 23 0.92 5.77 9.86
C GLU A 23 1.82 5.52 8.64
N ILE A 24 2.02 6.52 7.78
CA ILE A 24 2.97 6.44 6.66
C ILE A 24 4.40 6.31 7.20
N GLU A 25 4.78 7.12 8.19
CA GLU A 25 6.10 7.03 8.80
C GLU A 25 6.32 5.68 9.50
N ASP A 26 5.34 5.21 10.28
CA ASP A 26 5.40 3.92 10.97
C ASP A 26 5.43 2.74 9.99
N GLY A 27 4.64 2.81 8.91
CA GLY A 27 4.66 1.82 7.84
C GLY A 27 6.01 1.78 7.13
N ALA A 28 6.58 2.94 6.80
CA ALA A 28 7.89 3.04 6.19
C ALA A 28 8.98 2.48 7.12
N ARG A 29 8.94 2.84 8.41
CA ARG A 29 9.84 2.33 9.44
C ARG A 29 9.78 0.82 9.54
N LEU A 30 8.57 0.25 9.55
CA LEU A 30 8.38 -1.20 9.59
C LEU A 30 9.01 -1.89 8.37
N LEU A 31 8.75 -1.37 7.16
CA LEU A 31 9.29 -1.94 5.91
C LEU A 31 10.82 -1.78 5.82
N ALA A 32 11.36 -0.63 6.22
CA ALA A 32 12.79 -0.33 6.19
C ALA A 32 13.62 -1.32 7.02
N GLN A 33 13.06 -1.89 8.10
CA GLN A 33 13.74 -2.90 8.91
C GLN A 33 14.23 -4.10 8.11
N ALA A 34 13.48 -4.53 7.07
CA ALA A 34 13.95 -5.60 6.19
C ALA A 34 15.19 -5.20 5.40
N ALA A 35 15.21 -3.97 4.88
CA ALA A 35 16.29 -3.45 4.05
C ALA A 35 17.56 -3.11 4.85
N ILE A 36 17.40 -2.59 6.08
CA ILE A 36 18.52 -2.33 7.02
C ILE A 36 19.14 -3.63 7.52
N GLY A 37 18.30 -4.66 7.71
CA GLY A 37 18.74 -6.00 8.10
C GLY A 37 19.30 -6.81 6.92
N GLN A 38 19.03 -8.12 6.92
CA GLN A 38 19.35 -9.02 5.81
C GLN A 38 18.09 -9.59 5.14
N GLY A 39 16.95 -8.91 5.31
CA GLY A 39 15.67 -9.31 4.76
C GLY A 39 15.37 -8.70 3.40
N SER A 40 14.13 -8.88 2.94
CA SER A 40 13.60 -8.24 1.73
C SER A 40 12.21 -7.68 1.99
N ILE A 41 11.87 -6.62 1.24
CA ILE A 41 10.52 -6.05 1.22
C ILE A 41 9.73 -6.77 0.13
N TYR A 42 8.90 -7.74 0.51
CA TYR A 42 8.08 -8.48 -0.43
C TYR A 42 6.77 -7.74 -0.73
N ILE A 43 6.46 -7.54 -2.00
CA ILE A 43 5.28 -6.77 -2.42
C ILE A 43 4.28 -7.71 -3.08
N LYS A 44 3.04 -7.65 -2.60
CA LYS A 44 1.90 -8.38 -3.17
C LYS A 44 0.77 -7.42 -3.54
N GLY A 45 0.78 -6.97 -4.79
CA GLY A 45 -0.34 -6.28 -5.41
C GLY A 45 -1.42 -7.25 -5.88
N TYR A 46 -2.69 -6.95 -5.61
CA TYR A 46 -3.84 -7.70 -6.12
C TYR A 46 -4.49 -6.95 -7.29
N ARG A 47 -4.73 -7.66 -8.40
CA ARG A 47 -5.38 -7.12 -9.61
C ARG A 47 -4.71 -5.83 -10.10
N GLU A 48 -5.43 -4.71 -10.17
CA GLU A 48 -4.88 -3.44 -10.64
C GLU A 48 -3.80 -2.85 -9.72
N MET A 49 -3.73 -3.33 -8.47
CA MET A 49 -2.69 -2.92 -7.52
C MET A 49 -1.33 -3.51 -7.84
N GLU A 50 -1.23 -4.43 -8.81
CA GLU A 50 0.04 -4.83 -9.41
C GLU A 50 0.83 -3.65 -9.99
N ALA A 51 0.16 -2.50 -10.23
CA ALA A 51 0.84 -1.25 -10.55
C ALA A 51 1.89 -0.85 -9.49
N VAL A 52 1.61 -1.04 -8.20
CA VAL A 52 2.57 -0.76 -7.13
C VAL A 52 3.73 -1.76 -7.15
N THR A 53 3.44 -3.05 -7.36
CA THR A 53 4.48 -4.08 -7.49
C THR A 53 5.42 -3.77 -8.67
N ALA A 54 4.85 -3.37 -9.82
CA ALA A 54 5.61 -3.04 -11.02
C ALA A 54 6.48 -1.80 -10.80
N GLU A 55 5.93 -0.73 -10.21
CA GLU A 55 6.68 0.49 -9.92
C GLU A 55 7.84 0.23 -8.95
N ALA A 56 7.59 -0.54 -7.89
CA ALA A 56 8.61 -0.83 -6.88
C ALA A 56 9.78 -1.66 -7.41
N LEU A 57 9.55 -2.54 -8.40
CA LEU A 57 10.58 -3.44 -8.93
C LEU A 57 11.27 -2.90 -10.18
N PHE A 58 10.53 -2.18 -11.02
CA PHE A 58 10.95 -1.83 -12.38
C PHE A 58 10.78 -0.33 -12.70
N GLY A 59 10.30 0.47 -11.74
CA GLY A 59 10.20 1.91 -11.88
C GLY A 59 11.55 2.56 -12.11
N ALA A 60 11.55 3.86 -12.42
CA ALA A 60 12.78 4.62 -12.63
C ALA A 60 13.66 4.65 -11.36
N GLU A 61 13.02 4.54 -10.19
CA GLU A 61 13.65 4.50 -8.88
C GLU A 61 13.09 3.28 -8.10
N PRO A 62 13.57 2.05 -8.39
CA PRO A 62 13.12 0.85 -7.70
C PRO A 62 13.32 0.98 -6.19
N LEU A 63 12.41 0.38 -5.43
CA LEU A 63 12.49 0.38 -3.97
C LEU A 63 13.64 -0.56 -3.53
N PRO A 64 14.57 -0.09 -2.65
CA PRO A 64 15.66 -0.93 -2.16
C PRO A 64 15.16 -2.23 -1.53
N SER A 65 15.85 -3.33 -1.82
CA SER A 65 15.54 -4.67 -1.30
C SER A 65 14.12 -5.17 -1.60
N ALA A 66 13.42 -4.56 -2.56
CA ALA A 66 12.08 -4.99 -2.95
C ALA A 66 12.11 -6.27 -3.81
N LYS A 67 11.19 -7.18 -3.51
CA LYS A 67 10.95 -8.41 -4.27
C LYS A 67 9.46 -8.62 -4.48
N ARG A 68 9.09 -9.28 -5.57
CA ARG A 68 7.71 -9.75 -5.77
C ARG A 68 7.44 -10.90 -4.80
N TYR A 69 6.29 -10.87 -4.12
CA TYR A 69 5.79 -12.05 -3.43
C TYR A 69 5.13 -12.99 -4.44
N GLU A 70 5.60 -14.23 -4.47
CA GLU A 70 5.00 -15.35 -5.18
C GLU A 70 4.51 -16.38 -4.16
N SER A 71 3.54 -17.22 -4.54
CA SER A 71 3.04 -18.27 -3.64
C SER A 71 4.12 -19.28 -3.20
N SER A 72 5.19 -19.40 -3.97
CA SER A 72 6.38 -20.20 -3.67
C SER A 72 7.45 -19.45 -2.87
N THR A 73 7.24 -18.19 -2.53
CA THR A 73 8.18 -17.41 -1.72
C THR A 73 8.17 -17.93 -0.29
N GLU A 74 9.33 -18.38 0.17
CA GLU A 74 9.59 -18.67 1.58
C GLU A 74 9.99 -17.36 2.27
N LEU A 75 9.19 -16.94 3.25
CA LEU A 75 9.43 -15.75 4.05
C LEU A 75 10.13 -16.14 5.36
N THR A 76 10.94 -15.23 5.87
CA THR A 76 11.62 -15.32 7.16
C THR A 76 11.20 -14.17 8.06
N GLU A 77 11.53 -14.24 9.35
CA GLU A 77 11.25 -13.15 10.32
C GLU A 77 12.00 -11.84 9.98
N ALA A 78 13.05 -11.91 9.17
CA ALA A 78 13.79 -10.73 8.69
C ALA A 78 13.04 -10.00 7.56
N ASP A 79 12.09 -10.65 6.90
CA ASP A 79 11.34 -10.08 5.78
C ASP A 79 10.18 -9.21 6.26
N ARG A 80 9.77 -8.29 5.38
CA ARG A 80 8.58 -7.46 5.59
C ARG A 80 7.72 -7.53 4.34
N VAL A 81 6.40 -7.50 4.52
CA VAL A 81 5.49 -7.57 3.37
C VAL A 81 4.71 -6.28 3.21
N LEU A 82 4.54 -5.85 1.97
CA LEU A 82 3.59 -4.81 1.57
C LEU A 82 2.46 -5.47 0.77
N ILE A 83 1.28 -5.58 1.38
CA ILE A 83 0.05 -6.03 0.73
C ILE A 83 -0.65 -4.81 0.14
N VAL A 84 -1.04 -4.88 -1.14
CA VAL A 84 -1.78 -3.80 -1.79
C VAL A 84 -3.01 -4.37 -2.49
N THR A 85 -4.19 -3.99 -2.05
CA THR A 85 -5.46 -4.43 -2.64
C THR A 85 -6.46 -3.29 -2.75
N ARG A 86 -7.54 -3.48 -3.51
CA ARG A 86 -8.55 -2.43 -3.71
C ARG A 86 -9.27 -2.08 -2.42
N TYR A 87 -9.75 -3.09 -1.70
CA TYR A 87 -10.55 -2.92 -0.49
C TYR A 87 -9.95 -3.71 0.66
N SER A 88 -10.14 -3.21 1.87
CA SER A 88 -9.65 -3.84 3.09
C SER A 88 -10.28 -5.20 3.39
N THR A 89 -11.36 -5.55 2.69
CA THR A 89 -12.12 -6.80 2.83
C THR A 89 -11.89 -7.74 1.63
N ASP A 90 -10.84 -7.55 0.84
CA ASP A 90 -10.50 -8.49 -0.24
C ASP A 90 -10.13 -9.85 0.35
N GLU A 91 -10.93 -10.88 0.04
CA GLU A 91 -10.83 -12.20 0.67
C GLU A 91 -9.46 -12.86 0.50
N GLU A 92 -8.84 -12.72 -0.69
CA GLU A 92 -7.52 -13.30 -0.97
C GLU A 92 -6.42 -12.56 -0.20
N ALA A 93 -6.53 -11.23 -0.10
CA ALA A 93 -5.61 -10.41 0.69
C ALA A 93 -5.75 -10.68 2.19
N VAL A 94 -6.98 -10.80 2.70
CA VAL A 94 -7.26 -11.11 4.12
C VAL A 94 -6.74 -12.50 4.48
N ALA A 95 -6.97 -13.50 3.62
CA ALA A 95 -6.44 -14.85 3.85
C ALA A 95 -4.90 -14.86 3.92
N PHE A 96 -4.25 -14.10 3.03
CA PHE A 96 -2.80 -13.96 3.05
C PHE A 96 -2.29 -13.20 4.29
N ALA A 97 -2.94 -12.11 4.68
CA ALA A 97 -2.61 -11.33 5.87
C ALA A 97 -2.66 -12.18 7.16
N LYS A 98 -3.69 -13.03 7.29
CA LYS A 98 -3.79 -13.97 8.43
C LYS A 98 -2.65 -14.97 8.45
N LYS A 99 -2.22 -15.45 7.29
CA LYS A 99 -1.07 -16.35 7.18
C LYS A 99 0.20 -15.63 7.66
N LEU A 100 0.47 -14.42 7.19
CA LEU A 100 1.62 -13.63 7.63
C LEU A 100 1.61 -13.40 9.15
N SER A 101 0.45 -13.02 9.71
CA SER A 101 0.27 -12.85 11.14
C SER A 101 0.53 -14.14 11.93
N ALA A 102 0.01 -15.28 11.46
CA ALA A 102 0.25 -16.59 12.09
C ALA A 102 1.72 -17.04 12.00
N ASP A 103 2.40 -16.69 10.91
CA ASP A 103 3.81 -16.99 10.68
C ASP A 103 4.75 -15.97 11.35
N GLY A 104 4.20 -14.94 12.02
CA GLY A 104 4.97 -13.90 12.71
C GLY A 104 5.74 -12.97 11.78
N VAL A 105 5.32 -12.85 10.50
CA VAL A 105 5.95 -11.98 9.50
C VAL A 105 5.27 -10.62 9.51
N PRO A 106 5.94 -9.54 9.92
CA PRO A 106 5.31 -8.22 9.99
C PRO A 106 5.03 -7.64 8.59
N PHE A 107 3.92 -6.92 8.46
CA PHE A 107 3.48 -6.39 7.18
C PHE A 107 2.67 -5.10 7.27
N VAL A 108 2.74 -4.35 6.17
CA VAL A 108 1.92 -3.16 5.91
C VAL A 108 0.85 -3.51 4.88
N ALA A 109 -0.38 -3.06 5.08
CA ALA A 109 -1.47 -3.21 4.14
C ALA A 109 -1.92 -1.85 3.58
N VAL A 110 -2.08 -1.75 2.27
CA VAL A 110 -2.63 -0.57 1.58
C VAL A 110 -3.92 -0.96 0.88
N SER A 111 -5.04 -0.33 1.26
CA SER A 111 -6.34 -0.58 0.62
C SER A 111 -7.36 0.53 0.91
N GLY A 112 -8.45 0.63 0.14
CA GLY A 112 -9.60 1.43 0.56
C GLY A 112 -10.31 0.81 1.75
N LEU A 113 -10.47 1.55 2.85
CA LEU A 113 -11.13 1.05 4.06
C LEU A 113 -12.65 1.00 3.88
N VAL A 114 -13.23 -0.20 3.99
CA VAL A 114 -14.68 -0.44 3.94
C VAL A 114 -15.10 -1.29 5.15
N GLU A 115 -16.39 -1.25 5.51
CA GLU A 115 -16.94 -2.09 6.57
C GLU A 115 -16.99 -3.56 6.13
N GLY A 116 -16.70 -4.47 7.05
CA GLY A 116 -16.78 -5.92 6.85
C GLY A 116 -16.31 -6.68 8.10
N ASP A 117 -16.68 -7.96 8.20
CA ASP A 117 -16.37 -8.79 9.37
C ASP A 117 -14.87 -9.09 9.51
N GLU A 118 -14.17 -9.25 8.38
CA GLU A 118 -12.72 -9.48 8.35
C GLU A 118 -12.07 -8.40 7.51
N ASN A 119 -11.12 -7.69 8.12
CA ASN A 119 -10.58 -6.45 7.55
C ASN A 119 -9.06 -6.39 7.74
N LEU A 120 -8.34 -5.97 6.71
CA LEU A 120 -6.89 -5.76 6.78
C LEU A 120 -6.47 -4.75 7.85
N LEU A 121 -7.33 -3.79 8.21
CA LEU A 121 -7.08 -2.85 9.31
C LEU A 121 -6.86 -3.55 10.65
N ASP A 122 -7.58 -4.63 10.91
CA ASP A 122 -7.54 -5.33 12.19
C ASP A 122 -6.41 -6.38 12.27
N ILE A 123 -5.81 -6.73 11.13
CA ILE A 123 -4.84 -7.83 11.01
C ILE A 123 -3.42 -7.30 10.75
N ALA A 124 -3.30 -6.21 9.98
CA ALA A 124 -2.00 -5.63 9.62
C ALA A 124 -1.34 -4.95 10.82
N ASP A 125 0.00 -5.00 10.86
CA ASP A 125 0.75 -4.21 11.84
C ASP A 125 0.54 -2.71 11.59
N ILE A 126 0.48 -2.31 10.31
CA ILE A 126 0.12 -0.96 9.87
C ILE A 126 -0.82 -1.05 8.66
N HIS A 127 -1.93 -0.32 8.72
CA HIS A 127 -2.86 -0.18 7.59
C HIS A 127 -2.86 1.26 7.07
N LEU A 128 -2.75 1.39 5.75
CA LEU A 128 -2.80 2.65 5.02
C LEU A 128 -4.04 2.68 4.12
N ASP A 129 -5.01 3.48 4.54
CA ASP A 129 -6.25 3.69 3.81
C ASP A 129 -6.04 4.56 2.57
N THR A 130 -6.35 4.05 1.38
CA THR A 130 -6.31 4.83 0.12
C THR A 130 -7.39 5.93 0.07
N LYS A 131 -8.40 5.88 0.95
CA LYS A 131 -9.59 6.74 0.97
C LYS A 131 -10.43 6.66 -0.31
N VAL A 132 -10.24 5.64 -1.15
CA VAL A 132 -10.99 5.43 -2.41
C VAL A 132 -11.94 4.25 -2.27
N ILE A 133 -13.21 4.55 -1.99
CA ILE A 133 -14.28 3.53 -1.87
C ILE A 133 -15.37 3.63 -2.95
N LYS A 134 -15.29 4.64 -3.81
CA LYS A 134 -16.23 4.89 -4.92
C LYS A 134 -15.60 5.82 -5.96
N GLY A 135 -16.22 5.89 -7.15
CA GLY A 135 -15.80 6.82 -8.20
C GLY A 135 -15.78 8.28 -7.74
N MET A 136 -14.85 9.06 -8.29
CA MET A 136 -14.59 10.44 -7.88
C MET A 136 -15.47 11.48 -8.59
N LEU A 137 -15.97 11.16 -9.78
CA LEU A 137 -16.75 12.07 -10.60
C LEU A 137 -18.21 11.61 -10.72
N PRO A 138 -19.18 12.52 -10.90
CA PRO A 138 -20.53 12.13 -11.29
C PRO A 138 -20.51 11.47 -12.68
N GLY A 139 -21.29 10.41 -12.85
CA GLY A 139 -21.58 9.82 -14.15
C GLY A 139 -22.76 10.49 -14.87
N ASP A 140 -23.28 9.83 -15.89
CA ASP A 140 -24.40 10.34 -16.70
C ASP A 140 -25.75 10.03 -16.03
N GLU A 141 -25.82 8.93 -15.27
CA GLU A 141 -27.03 8.55 -14.52
C GLU A 141 -27.08 9.18 -13.12
N ILE A 142 -28.29 9.42 -12.62
CA ILE A 142 -28.50 10.00 -11.27
C ILE A 142 -27.91 9.05 -10.22
N GLY A 143 -26.90 9.54 -9.50
CA GLY A 143 -26.23 8.79 -8.44
C GLY A 143 -25.02 7.98 -8.90
N GLU A 144 -24.76 7.92 -10.22
CA GLU A 144 -23.60 7.23 -10.76
C GLU A 144 -22.29 7.95 -10.38
N ARG A 145 -21.26 7.15 -10.07
CA ARG A 145 -19.93 7.64 -9.74
C ARG A 145 -18.90 6.93 -10.61
N VAL A 146 -18.22 7.69 -11.46
CA VAL A 146 -17.20 7.19 -12.40
C VAL A 146 -15.80 7.65 -11.99
N SER A 147 -14.78 7.09 -12.65
CA SER A 147 -13.36 7.31 -12.39
C SER A 147 -12.95 6.88 -10.98
N PHE A 148 -12.42 5.66 -10.86
CA PHE A 148 -12.02 5.04 -9.61
C PHE A 148 -10.49 4.87 -9.55
N PRO A 149 -9.72 5.84 -9.01
CA PRO A 149 -8.27 5.86 -9.15
C PRO A 149 -7.56 5.23 -7.95
N SER A 150 -7.99 4.03 -7.55
CA SER A 150 -7.43 3.34 -6.40
C SER A 150 -5.94 3.02 -6.57
N SER A 151 -5.49 2.64 -7.77
CA SER A 151 -4.07 2.40 -8.06
C SER A 151 -3.24 3.68 -8.00
N MET A 152 -3.80 4.84 -8.37
CA MET A 152 -3.09 6.13 -8.23
C MET A 152 -2.93 6.52 -6.76
N ALA A 153 -3.95 6.27 -5.94
CA ALA A 153 -3.88 6.49 -4.50
C ALA A 153 -2.87 5.55 -3.82
N ALA A 154 -2.85 4.28 -4.23
CA ALA A 154 -1.87 3.31 -3.75
C ALA A 154 -0.44 3.66 -4.19
N LEU A 155 -0.24 4.12 -5.44
CA LEU A 155 1.05 4.63 -5.91
C LEU A 155 1.51 5.86 -5.13
N TYR A 156 0.60 6.78 -4.82
CA TYR A 156 0.92 7.93 -3.96
C TYR A 156 1.44 7.48 -2.59
N LEU A 157 0.75 6.54 -1.93
CA LEU A 157 1.19 5.96 -0.66
C LEU A 157 2.51 5.21 -0.79
N TYR A 158 2.72 4.47 -1.88
CA TYR A 158 3.98 3.81 -2.19
C TYR A 158 5.14 4.80 -2.28
N TYR A 159 4.97 5.93 -2.98
CA TYR A 159 6.03 6.94 -3.06
C TYR A 159 6.27 7.58 -1.69
N ALA A 160 5.22 7.89 -0.93
CA ALA A 160 5.35 8.44 0.42
C ALA A 160 6.15 7.48 1.35
N LEU A 161 5.82 6.18 1.33
CA LEU A 161 6.60 5.15 2.01
C LEU A 161 8.04 5.11 1.50
N GLY A 162 8.22 5.11 0.18
CA GLY A 162 9.53 5.01 -0.45
C GLY A 162 10.47 6.18 -0.18
N PHE A 163 9.94 7.39 0.02
CA PHE A 163 10.73 8.54 0.47
C PHE A 163 11.28 8.30 1.86
N VAL A 164 10.41 7.98 2.82
CA VAL A 164 10.80 7.77 4.23
C VAL A 164 11.73 6.56 4.38
N ILE A 165 11.48 5.47 3.65
CA ILE A 165 12.38 4.29 3.65
C ILE A 165 13.80 4.66 3.20
N ARG A 166 13.93 5.50 2.16
CA ARG A 166 15.24 5.91 1.66
C ARG A 166 15.96 6.83 2.63
N GLU A 167 15.26 7.80 3.22
CA GLU A 167 15.83 8.66 4.26
C GLU A 167 16.38 7.83 5.42
N MET A 168 15.62 6.82 5.87
CA MET A 168 16.10 5.91 6.92
C MET A 168 17.34 5.13 6.47
N LEU A 169 17.36 4.58 5.26
CA LEU A 169 18.53 3.83 4.77
C LEU A 169 19.78 4.69 4.67
N GLU A 170 19.64 5.94 4.21
CA GLU A 170 20.74 6.92 4.16
C GLU A 170 21.29 7.21 5.56
N GLU A 171 20.42 7.42 6.57
CA GLU A 171 20.83 7.62 7.97
C GLU A 171 21.58 6.42 8.58
N TYR A 172 21.32 5.19 8.10
CA TYR A 172 22.00 3.98 8.57
C TYR A 172 23.37 3.74 7.90
N GLU A 173 23.61 4.33 6.72
CA GLU A 173 24.86 4.21 5.97
C GLU A 173 25.93 5.24 6.37
N GLU A 174 25.53 6.33 7.04
CA GLU A 174 26.42 7.34 7.65
C GLU A 174 27.05 6.90 8.98
#